data_AF-G0IX64-F1
#
_entry.id   AF-G0IX64-F1
#
_cell.length_a   1.000
_cell.length_b   1.000
_cell.length_c   1.000
_cell.angle_alpha   90.00
_cell.angle_beta   90.00
_cell.angle_gamma   90.00
#
_symmetry.space_group_name_H-M   'P 1'
#
loop_
_entity.id
_entity.type
_entity.pdbx_description
1 polymer ?
#
loop_
_entity_poly.entity_id
_entity_poly.type
_entity_poly.pdbx_seq_one_letter_code
_entity_poly.pdbx_strand_id
1 'polypeptide(L)'
;MKKYILNKAEEIIADTEEPTYESISLRDFLIEFDYATKYLPRFLKVRSFALYMLFFKRAYYSIGNRKIKVKIAALGQNMLSNFDNPMSKDVVKRGINDLVKFGILKKVHRPGKINEYIVKLPSEIKAIKKLIKNEDAIEESMYGDSEDNILSDDKKRTEILKRDNNKCFYCLCELKAPDFYLNHIHAKANGGYDWKSNLVSSCRTCNTVKNADNVDTILQRNFQKGLILKAEYLAQKNKLNKLRAEYQEIKENIGNIP
;
A
#
# COMPACT_ATOMS: atom_id res chain seq x y z
N MET A 1 10.27 -20.96 -3.54
CA MET A 1 10.88 -19.61 -3.52
C MET A 1 10.99 -19.01 -2.11
N LYS A 2 9.95 -19.06 -1.25
CA LYS A 2 9.99 -18.58 0.15
C LYS A 2 11.09 -19.21 1.04
N LYS A 3 11.41 -20.49 0.83
CA LYS A 3 12.35 -21.26 1.67
C LYS A 3 13.82 -20.81 1.56
N TYR A 4 14.22 -20.19 0.44
CA TYR A 4 15.61 -19.75 0.22
C TYR A 4 15.94 -18.40 0.85
N ILE A 5 14.94 -17.52 1.00
CA ILE A 5 15.13 -16.17 1.57
C ILE A 5 15.18 -16.24 3.10
N LEU A 6 14.33 -17.10 3.71
CA LEU A 6 14.30 -17.34 5.16
C LEU A 6 15.63 -17.92 5.65
N ASN A 7 16.13 -19.00 5.03
CA ASN A 7 17.38 -19.63 5.46
C ASN A 7 18.59 -18.69 5.44
N LYS A 8 18.69 -17.79 4.45
CA LYS A 8 19.85 -16.91 4.31
C LYS A 8 19.78 -15.69 5.24
N ALA A 9 18.57 -15.22 5.56
CA ALA A 9 18.36 -14.22 6.60
C ALA A 9 18.64 -14.80 7.99
N GLU A 10 18.19 -16.04 8.25
CA GLU A 10 18.42 -16.76 9.50
C GLU A 10 19.91 -17.10 9.72
N GLU A 11 20.65 -17.49 8.67
CA GLU A 11 22.12 -17.67 8.74
C GLU A 11 22.86 -16.35 9.07
N ILE A 12 22.42 -15.21 8.54
CA ILE A 12 23.01 -13.90 8.83
C ILE A 12 22.68 -13.46 10.26
N ILE A 13 21.46 -13.74 10.75
CA ILE A 13 21.03 -13.43 12.12
C ILE A 13 21.75 -14.31 13.14
N ALA A 14 22.06 -15.56 12.81
CA ALA A 14 22.69 -16.51 13.72
C ALA A 14 24.19 -16.23 13.96
N ASP A 15 24.87 -15.54 13.04
CA ASP A 15 26.35 -15.45 13.03
C ASP A 15 26.90 -14.06 13.43
N THR A 16 26.03 -13.09 13.72
CA THR A 16 26.46 -11.78 14.23
C THR A 16 25.50 -11.29 15.30
N GLU A 17 25.99 -11.07 16.52
CA GLU A 17 25.31 -10.24 17.52
C GLU A 17 24.76 -8.99 16.81
N GLU A 18 23.44 -8.76 16.88
CA GLU A 18 22.84 -7.57 16.30
C GLU A 18 23.64 -6.35 16.77
N PRO A 19 24.29 -5.59 15.86
CA PRO A 19 25.19 -4.53 16.27
C PRO A 19 24.38 -3.46 16.99
N THR A 20 24.58 -3.33 18.29
CA THR A 20 23.82 -2.43 19.17
C THR A 20 24.23 -0.97 18.98
N TYR A 21 23.93 -0.34 17.84
CA TYR A 21 24.01 1.13 17.70
C TYR A 21 23.13 1.63 16.54
N GLU A 22 22.19 2.55 16.78
CA GLU A 22 21.38 3.32 15.79
C GLU A 22 20.93 2.55 14.51
N SER A 23 20.79 1.23 14.57
CA SER A 23 20.66 0.37 13.41
C SER A 23 19.19 0.14 13.09
N ILE A 24 18.81 0.35 11.83
CA ILE A 24 17.51 -0.05 11.32
C ILE A 24 17.38 -1.58 11.41
N SER A 25 16.22 -2.09 11.78
CA SER A 25 16.00 -3.55 11.82
C SER A 25 16.15 -4.15 10.41
N LEU A 26 16.38 -5.47 10.30
CA LEU A 26 16.40 -6.15 8.99
C LEU A 26 15.09 -5.91 8.21
N ARG A 27 13.96 -5.87 8.92
CA ARG A 27 12.65 -5.54 8.33
C ARG A 27 12.65 -4.13 7.76
N ASP A 28 13.11 -3.15 8.53
CA ASP A 28 13.17 -1.76 8.08
C ASP A 28 14.16 -1.59 6.92
N PHE A 29 15.29 -2.29 6.94
CA PHE A 29 16.23 -2.31 5.82
C PHE A 29 15.57 -2.80 4.53
N LEU A 30 14.78 -3.88 4.60
CA LEU A 30 14.07 -4.44 3.44
C LEU A 30 12.99 -3.48 2.93
N ILE A 31 12.23 -2.86 3.82
CA ILE A 31 11.22 -1.85 3.46
C ILE A 31 11.89 -0.66 2.76
N GLU A 32 12.96 -0.13 3.33
CA GLU A 32 13.68 1.01 2.74
C GLU A 32 14.39 0.60 1.42
N PHE A 33 14.85 -0.64 1.30
CA PHE A 33 15.38 -1.17 0.05
C PHE A 33 14.30 -1.26 -1.02
N ASP A 34 13.10 -1.74 -0.68
CA ASP A 34 11.95 -1.76 -1.58
C ASP A 34 11.61 -0.34 -2.06
N TYR A 35 11.44 0.60 -1.13
CA TYR A 35 11.20 2.01 -1.46
C TYR A 35 12.30 2.62 -2.34
N ALA A 36 13.56 2.28 -2.08
CA ALA A 36 14.67 2.72 -2.92
C ALA A 36 14.48 2.23 -4.36
N THR A 37 14.25 0.94 -4.55
CA THR A 37 14.15 0.33 -5.88
C THR A 37 12.87 0.71 -6.63
N LYS A 38 11.76 0.93 -5.92
CA LYS A 38 10.45 1.31 -6.50
C LYS A 38 10.39 2.78 -6.91
N TYR A 39 10.93 3.69 -6.08
CA TYR A 39 10.69 5.13 -6.25
C TYR A 39 11.90 5.91 -6.78
N LEU A 40 13.14 5.59 -6.35
CA LEU A 40 14.30 6.38 -6.75
C LEU A 40 14.60 6.36 -8.26
N PRO A 41 14.38 5.26 -9.01
CA PRO A 41 14.58 5.27 -10.45
C PRO A 41 13.71 6.30 -11.21
N ARG A 42 12.61 6.77 -10.61
CA ARG A 42 11.76 7.84 -11.19
C ARG A 42 12.44 9.21 -11.19
N PHE A 43 13.46 9.41 -10.35
CA PHE A 43 14.13 10.70 -10.14
C PHE A 43 15.62 10.68 -10.45
N LEU A 44 16.24 9.50 -10.39
CA LEU A 44 17.67 9.33 -10.54
C LEU A 44 18.02 8.67 -11.87
N LYS A 45 19.08 9.19 -12.50
CA LYS A 45 19.76 8.49 -13.59
C LYS A 45 20.34 7.18 -13.06
N VAL A 46 20.40 6.15 -13.90
CA VAL A 46 20.91 4.79 -13.57
C VAL A 46 22.19 4.83 -12.75
N ARG A 47 23.17 5.64 -13.15
CA ARG A 47 24.43 5.80 -12.42
C ARG A 47 24.24 6.37 -11.00
N SER A 48 23.43 7.39 -10.86
CA SER A 48 23.20 8.05 -9.57
C SER A 48 22.40 7.13 -8.64
N PHE A 49 21.48 6.34 -9.19
CA PHE A 49 20.80 5.25 -8.48
C PHE A 49 21.78 4.17 -8.02
N ALA A 50 22.66 3.66 -8.90
CA ALA A 50 23.69 2.69 -8.53
C ALA A 50 24.61 3.19 -7.41
N LEU A 51 25.02 4.47 -7.49
CA LEU A 51 25.75 5.12 -6.41
C LEU A 51 24.95 5.14 -5.11
N TYR A 52 23.67 5.51 -5.15
CA TYR A 52 22.83 5.47 -3.96
C TYR A 52 22.82 4.08 -3.32
N MET A 53 22.65 3.01 -4.11
CA MET A 53 22.65 1.63 -3.59
C MET A 53 23.98 1.27 -2.90
N LEU A 54 25.11 1.70 -3.47
CA LEU A 54 26.43 1.51 -2.85
C LEU A 54 26.56 2.27 -1.52
N PHE A 55 26.07 3.51 -1.47
CA PHE A 55 26.05 4.32 -0.25
C PHE A 55 25.12 3.72 0.82
N PHE A 56 23.92 3.31 0.42
CA PHE A 56 22.90 2.71 1.29
C PHE A 56 23.40 1.40 1.92
N LYS A 57 23.90 0.45 1.11
CA LYS A 57 24.52 -0.79 1.59
C LYS A 57 25.67 -0.48 2.56
N ARG A 58 26.57 0.42 2.19
CA ARG A 58 27.72 0.74 3.04
C ARG A 58 27.30 1.35 4.38
N ALA A 59 26.34 2.27 4.36
CA ALA A 59 25.87 2.97 5.55
C ALA A 59 25.09 2.05 6.48
N TYR A 60 24.07 1.37 5.96
CA TYR A 60 23.07 0.68 6.79
C TYR A 60 23.33 -0.82 6.94
N TYR A 61 24.00 -1.47 6.00
CA TYR A 61 24.33 -2.90 6.09
C TYR A 61 25.76 -3.14 6.60
N SER A 62 26.75 -2.42 6.06
CA SER A 62 28.16 -2.71 6.40
C SER A 62 28.68 -1.97 7.63
N ILE A 63 28.34 -0.70 7.80
CA ILE A 63 28.85 0.14 8.90
C ILE A 63 27.83 0.24 10.05
N GLY A 64 26.53 0.16 9.75
CA GLY A 64 25.47 0.43 10.73
C GLY A 64 25.40 1.90 11.15
N ASN A 65 25.93 2.83 10.34
CA ASN A 65 25.88 4.26 10.61
C ASN A 65 25.59 5.04 9.33
N ARG A 66 24.58 5.91 9.39
CA ARG A 66 24.18 6.74 8.25
C ARG A 66 25.23 7.75 7.81
N LYS A 67 26.17 8.08 8.69
CA LYS A 67 27.29 8.98 8.42
C LYS A 67 28.52 8.17 8.02
N ILE A 68 28.88 8.23 6.74
CA ILE A 68 29.98 7.44 6.19
C ILE A 68 31.11 8.29 5.62
N LYS A 69 32.34 7.77 5.76
CA LYS A 69 33.55 8.30 5.11
C LYS A 69 33.82 7.51 3.84
N VAL A 70 33.96 8.20 2.70
CA VAL A 70 34.13 7.52 1.40
C VAL A 70 35.22 8.17 0.55
N LYS A 71 36.13 7.33 0.05
CA LYS A 71 37.08 7.71 -0.99
C LYS A 71 36.40 7.57 -2.36
N ILE A 72 36.34 8.66 -3.12
CA ILE A 72 35.68 8.69 -4.45
C ILE A 72 36.27 7.66 -5.41
N ALA A 73 37.58 7.44 -5.35
CA ALA A 73 38.27 6.45 -6.18
C ALA A 73 37.76 5.01 -5.95
N ALA A 74 37.48 4.65 -4.68
CA ALA A 74 37.01 3.30 -4.33
C ALA A 74 35.57 3.06 -4.81
N LEU A 75 34.73 4.10 -4.85
CA LEU A 75 33.38 3.98 -5.43
C LEU A 75 33.43 3.68 -6.93
N GLY A 76 34.39 4.28 -7.65
CA GLY A 76 34.54 4.05 -9.09
C GLY A 76 34.92 2.63 -9.45
N GLN A 77 35.65 1.92 -8.58
CA GLN A 77 36.02 0.51 -8.78
C GLN A 77 34.83 -0.45 -8.71
N ASN A 78 33.72 -0.03 -8.08
CA ASN A 78 32.51 -0.85 -7.94
C ASN A 78 31.50 -0.61 -9.08
N MET A 79 31.87 0.15 -10.11
CA MET A 79 31.00 0.46 -11.23
C MET A 79 31.80 0.44 -12.54
N LEU A 80 31.24 -0.24 -13.54
CA LEU A 80 31.81 -0.23 -14.89
C LEU A 80 31.29 0.96 -15.68
N SER A 81 32.17 1.51 -16.52
CA SER A 81 31.82 2.43 -17.59
C SER A 81 31.32 1.65 -18.82
N ASN A 82 30.84 2.36 -19.83
CA ASN A 82 30.42 1.75 -21.10
C ASN A 82 31.56 1.07 -21.88
N PHE A 83 32.82 1.26 -21.46
CA PHE A 83 34.00 0.64 -22.04
C PHE A 83 34.60 -0.42 -21.10
N ASP A 84 33.79 -1.00 -20.21
CA ASP A 84 34.16 -2.04 -19.23
C ASP A 84 35.32 -1.68 -18.28
N ASN A 85 35.71 -0.41 -18.28
CA ASN A 85 36.72 0.12 -17.37
C ASN A 85 36.05 0.67 -16.10
N PRO A 86 36.74 0.65 -14.94
CA PRO A 86 36.26 1.31 -13.73
C PRO A 86 35.84 2.76 -13.96
N MET A 87 34.75 3.16 -13.31
CA MET A 87 34.16 4.49 -13.48
C MET A 87 35.15 5.59 -13.06
N SER A 88 35.32 6.60 -13.91
CA SER A 88 36.23 7.71 -13.61
C SER A 88 35.76 8.55 -12.43
N LYS A 89 36.72 9.17 -11.71
CA LYS A 89 36.44 9.98 -10.51
C LYS A 89 35.44 11.10 -10.80
N ASP A 90 35.51 11.73 -11.97
CA ASP A 90 34.63 12.85 -12.31
C ASP A 90 33.21 12.40 -12.63
N VAL A 91 33.09 11.21 -13.23
CA VAL A 91 31.80 10.59 -13.43
C VAL A 91 31.18 10.26 -12.06
N VAL A 92 31.92 9.64 -11.15
CA VAL A 92 31.45 9.38 -9.77
C VAL A 92 31.04 10.68 -9.05
N LYS A 93 31.87 11.73 -9.10
CA LYS A 93 31.57 13.05 -8.51
C LYS A 93 30.27 13.64 -9.02
N ARG A 94 30.04 13.62 -10.34
CA ARG A 94 28.77 14.11 -10.93
C ARG A 94 27.58 13.35 -10.34
N GLY A 95 27.69 12.04 -10.14
CA GLY A 95 26.59 11.23 -9.62
C GLY A 95 26.30 11.54 -8.16
N ILE A 96 27.35 11.73 -7.36
CA ILE A 96 27.22 12.19 -5.98
C ILE A 96 26.57 13.58 -5.93
N ASN A 97 26.95 14.49 -6.83
CA ASN A 97 26.34 15.82 -6.89
C ASN A 97 24.84 15.75 -7.24
N ASP A 98 24.43 14.84 -8.13
CA ASP A 98 23.01 14.59 -8.40
C ASP A 98 22.28 14.17 -7.11
N LEU A 99 22.84 13.22 -6.36
CA LEU A 99 22.26 12.77 -5.09
C LEU A 99 22.17 13.88 -4.03
N VAL A 100 23.17 14.77 -3.97
CA VAL A 100 23.15 15.94 -3.09
C VAL A 100 22.07 16.94 -3.55
N LYS A 101 21.95 17.18 -4.86
CA LYS A 101 20.93 18.07 -5.45
C LYS A 101 19.52 17.61 -5.10
N PHE A 102 19.24 16.31 -5.16
CA PHE A 102 17.95 15.74 -4.77
C PHE A 102 17.76 15.61 -3.26
N GLY A 103 18.73 16.05 -2.46
CA GLY A 103 18.66 16.03 -1.00
C GLY A 103 18.74 14.63 -0.37
N ILE A 104 19.19 13.64 -1.16
CA ILE A 104 19.35 12.23 -0.77
C ILE A 104 20.64 12.04 0.03
N LEU A 105 21.71 12.73 -0.38
CA LEU A 105 22.96 12.80 0.36
C LEU A 105 23.15 14.21 0.92
N LYS A 106 23.67 14.30 2.15
CA LYS A 106 24.19 15.56 2.70
C LYS A 106 25.70 15.44 2.84
N LYS A 107 26.43 16.27 2.09
CA LYS A 107 27.89 16.34 2.17
C LYS A 107 28.30 17.12 3.43
N VAL A 108 29.22 16.56 4.22
CA VAL A 108 29.84 17.24 5.36
C VAL A 108 31.20 17.77 4.89
N HIS A 109 31.30 19.09 4.69
CA HIS A 109 32.52 19.71 4.16
C HIS A 109 33.58 19.85 5.26
N ARG A 110 34.77 19.30 5.02
CA ARG A 110 35.97 19.48 5.85
C ARG A 110 37.20 19.56 4.92
N PRO A 111 37.90 20.71 4.84
CA PRO A 111 39.11 20.84 4.03
C PRO A 111 40.18 19.82 4.46
N GLY A 112 40.87 19.21 3.49
CA GLY A 112 41.99 18.28 3.72
C GLY A 112 41.63 16.89 4.31
N LYS A 113 40.35 16.60 4.57
CA LYS A 113 39.90 15.31 5.13
C LYS A 113 39.12 14.48 4.10
N ILE A 114 39.06 13.17 4.32
CA ILE A 114 38.25 12.24 3.51
C ILE A 114 36.80 12.72 3.52
N ASN A 115 36.14 12.69 2.35
CA ASN A 115 34.76 13.15 2.22
C ASN A 115 33.83 12.35 3.14
N GLU A 116 33.05 13.08 3.95
CA GLU A 116 32.00 12.56 4.81
C GLU A 116 30.62 12.86 4.19
N TYR A 117 29.74 11.86 4.21
CA TYR A 117 28.38 11.96 3.70
C TYR A 117 27.39 11.39 4.71
N ILE A 118 26.24 12.05 4.85
CA ILE A 118 25.07 11.52 5.55
C ILE A 118 24.12 11.00 4.48
N VAL A 119 23.80 9.72 4.55
CA VAL A 119 22.89 9.02 3.64
C VAL A 119 21.48 9.09 4.21
N LYS A 120 20.50 9.59 3.46
CA LYS A 120 19.09 9.52 3.87
C LYS A 120 18.43 8.22 3.43
N LEU A 121 17.44 7.79 4.21
CA LEU A 121 16.54 6.71 3.84
C LEU A 121 15.51 7.22 2.82
N PRO A 122 14.99 6.33 1.95
CA PRO A 122 13.94 6.70 1.00
C PRO A 122 12.71 7.32 1.66
N SER A 123 12.23 6.77 2.77
CA SER A 123 11.08 7.29 3.52
C SER A 123 11.26 8.72 4.07
N GLU A 124 12.50 9.18 4.23
CA GLU A 124 12.83 10.53 4.70
C GLU A 124 12.85 11.57 3.56
N ILE A 125 12.89 11.13 2.31
CA ILE A 125 12.95 12.01 1.15
C ILE A 125 11.54 12.52 0.86
N LYS A 126 11.35 13.85 0.96
CA LYS A 126 10.03 14.49 0.81
C LYS A 126 9.26 14.09 -0.44
N ALA A 127 9.95 13.92 -1.58
CA ALA A 127 9.32 13.50 -2.83
C ALA A 127 8.79 12.05 -2.76
N ILE A 128 9.57 11.13 -2.18
CA ILE A 128 9.23 9.71 -2.04
C ILE A 128 8.15 9.54 -0.97
N LYS A 129 8.23 10.27 0.13
CA LYS A 129 7.22 10.25 1.20
C LYS A 129 5.81 10.60 0.71
N LYS A 130 5.70 11.42 -0.34
CA LYS A 130 4.41 11.69 -1.00
C LYS A 130 3.93 10.52 -1.85
N LEU A 131 4.84 9.84 -2.55
CA LEU A 131 4.52 8.69 -3.38
C LEU A 131 4.08 7.48 -2.54
N ILE A 132 4.80 7.20 -1.44
CA ILE A 132 4.43 6.15 -0.48
C ILE A 132 2.99 6.36 -0.01
N LYS A 133 2.68 7.56 0.50
CA LYS A 133 1.33 7.89 0.99
C LYS A 133 0.23 7.74 -0.06
N ASN A 134 0.52 8.08 -1.32
CA ASN A 134 -0.47 7.96 -2.38
C ASN A 134 -0.69 6.50 -2.79
N GLU A 135 0.37 5.69 -2.82
CA GLU A 135 0.27 4.27 -3.13
C GLU A 135 -0.38 3.50 -1.97
N ASP A 136 -0.06 3.80 -0.71
CA ASP A 136 -0.76 3.23 0.46
C ASP A 136 -2.26 3.52 0.38
N ALA A 137 -2.66 4.74 0.00
CA ALA A 137 -4.07 5.10 -0.17
C ALA A 137 -4.74 4.38 -1.36
N ILE A 138 -3.98 4.09 -2.43
CA ILE A 138 -4.48 3.32 -3.59
C ILE A 138 -4.59 1.84 -3.22
N GLU A 139 -3.59 1.25 -2.57
CA GLU A 139 -3.63 -0.15 -2.10
C GLU A 139 -4.76 -0.36 -1.09
N GLU A 140 -4.95 0.56 -0.15
CA GLU A 140 -6.06 0.54 0.81
C GLU A 140 -7.43 0.64 0.11
N SER A 141 -7.50 1.31 -1.05
CA SER A 141 -8.70 1.36 -1.89
C SER A 141 -8.89 0.14 -2.82
N MET A 142 -7.81 -0.54 -3.22
CA MET A 142 -7.85 -1.68 -4.15
C MET A 142 -8.01 -3.03 -3.43
N TYR A 143 -7.41 -3.17 -2.24
CA TYR A 143 -7.48 -4.38 -1.42
C TYR A 143 -8.46 -4.28 -0.26
N GLY A 144 -9.05 -3.10 0.00
CA GLY A 144 -10.01 -2.87 1.09
C GLY A 144 -11.30 -3.68 1.01
N ASP A 145 -11.52 -4.43 -0.08
CA ASP A 145 -12.72 -5.25 -0.27
C ASP A 145 -12.43 -6.76 -0.37
N SER A 146 -11.25 -7.22 -0.84
CA SER A 146 -11.08 -8.62 -1.28
C SER A 146 -10.60 -9.64 -0.23
N GLU A 147 -9.90 -9.21 0.83
CA GLU A 147 -9.44 -10.09 1.93
C GLU A 147 -10.07 -9.76 3.29
N ASP A 148 -10.94 -8.75 3.33
CA ASP A 148 -11.47 -8.24 4.57
C ASP A 148 -12.59 -9.13 5.12
N ASN A 149 -12.39 -9.59 6.36
CA ASN A 149 -13.39 -10.32 7.15
C ASN A 149 -14.52 -9.37 7.61
N ILE A 150 -15.09 -8.58 6.68
CA ILE A 150 -16.15 -7.59 6.91
C ILE A 150 -17.36 -8.28 7.58
N LEU A 151 -17.60 -9.54 7.26
CA LEU A 151 -18.71 -10.29 7.85
C LEU A 151 -18.53 -10.52 9.36
N SER A 152 -17.29 -10.66 9.87
CA SER A 152 -17.02 -10.93 11.28
C SER A 152 -16.35 -9.78 12.05
N ASP A 153 -15.86 -8.73 11.40
CA ASP A 153 -15.24 -7.57 12.06
C ASP A 153 -16.29 -6.50 12.41
N ASP A 154 -16.60 -6.35 13.70
CA ASP A 154 -17.60 -5.40 14.20
C ASP A 154 -17.35 -3.94 13.78
N LYS A 155 -16.09 -3.52 13.67
CA LYS A 155 -15.78 -2.16 13.22
C LYS A 155 -16.18 -1.97 11.76
N LYS A 156 -15.80 -2.91 10.90
CA LYS A 156 -16.10 -2.87 9.46
C LYS A 156 -17.60 -3.03 9.18
N ARG A 157 -18.29 -3.89 9.93
CA ARG A 157 -19.76 -3.99 9.93
C ARG A 157 -20.39 -2.65 10.26
N THR A 158 -19.89 -1.98 11.30
CA THR A 158 -20.40 -0.68 11.75
C THR A 158 -20.19 0.42 10.71
N GLU A 159 -19.13 0.36 9.89
CA GLU A 159 -18.94 1.30 8.79
C GLU A 159 -20.04 1.20 7.72
N ILE A 160 -20.43 -0.03 7.36
CA ILE A 160 -21.53 -0.25 6.41
C ILE A 160 -22.85 0.25 7.02
N LEU A 161 -23.09 -0.01 8.29
CA LEU A 161 -24.25 0.51 9.00
C LEU A 161 -24.30 2.05 8.97
N LYS A 162 -23.17 2.71 9.25
CA LYS A 162 -23.05 4.18 9.16
C LYS A 162 -23.26 4.70 7.74
N ARG A 163 -22.66 4.06 6.72
CA ARG A 163 -22.88 4.38 5.29
C ARG A 163 -24.36 4.30 4.92
N ASP A 164 -25.09 3.39 5.55
CA ASP A 164 -26.51 3.15 5.36
C ASP A 164 -27.40 3.92 6.36
N ASN A 165 -26.85 4.95 7.01
CA ASN A 165 -27.55 5.83 7.95
C ASN A 165 -28.21 5.11 9.12
N ASN A 166 -27.63 4.00 9.58
CA ASN A 166 -28.17 3.13 10.62
C ASN A 166 -29.56 2.58 10.28
N LYS A 167 -29.87 2.38 9.00
CA LYS A 167 -31.19 1.92 8.53
C LYS A 167 -31.08 0.71 7.64
N CYS A 168 -32.10 -0.14 7.68
CA CYS A 168 -32.22 -1.25 6.74
C CYS A 168 -32.28 -0.70 5.31
N PHE A 169 -31.40 -1.19 4.45
CA PHE A 169 -31.35 -0.76 3.05
C PHE A 169 -32.68 -0.94 2.32
N TYR A 170 -33.46 -1.97 2.68
CA TYR A 170 -34.67 -2.35 1.96
C TYR A 170 -35.97 -1.72 2.47
N CYS A 171 -36.10 -1.52 3.79
CA CYS A 171 -37.35 -1.04 4.42
C CYS A 171 -37.15 0.18 5.31
N LEU A 172 -35.92 0.70 5.40
CA LEU A 172 -35.55 1.92 6.12
C LEU A 172 -35.88 1.95 7.62
N CYS A 173 -36.25 0.81 8.21
CA CYS A 173 -36.37 0.71 9.66
C CYS A 173 -35.01 0.96 10.32
N GLU A 174 -35.03 1.61 11.47
CA GLU A 174 -33.83 1.85 12.27
C GLU A 174 -33.18 0.51 12.66
N LEU A 175 -31.87 0.47 12.55
CA LEU A 175 -31.02 -0.64 12.94
C LEU A 175 -30.06 -0.15 14.03
N LYS A 176 -29.77 -1.02 14.98
CA LYS A 176 -28.82 -0.73 16.06
C LYS A 176 -27.71 -1.75 16.00
N ALA A 177 -26.49 -1.32 16.25
CA ALA A 177 -25.39 -2.25 16.50
C ALA A 177 -25.60 -2.94 17.87
N PRO A 178 -25.28 -4.23 18.01
CA PRO A 178 -24.76 -5.14 16.98
C PRO A 178 -25.85 -5.84 16.14
N ASP A 179 -27.13 -5.62 16.46
CA ASP A 179 -28.30 -6.36 15.94
C ASP A 179 -28.72 -5.97 14.51
N PHE A 180 -27.86 -6.22 13.54
CA PHE A 180 -28.18 -6.12 12.12
C PHE A 180 -27.43 -7.15 11.27
N TYR A 181 -27.89 -7.32 10.04
CA TYR A 181 -27.32 -8.28 9.09
C TYR A 181 -26.69 -7.53 7.93
N LEU A 182 -25.54 -8.00 7.47
CA LEU A 182 -25.00 -7.63 6.17
C LEU A 182 -25.59 -8.56 5.13
N ASN A 183 -26.17 -7.99 4.08
CA ASN A 183 -26.73 -8.74 2.97
C ASN A 183 -26.01 -8.40 1.67
N HIS A 184 -25.73 -9.42 0.86
CA HIS A 184 -25.09 -9.25 -0.44
C HIS A 184 -26.06 -8.78 -1.51
N ILE A 185 -25.67 -7.73 -2.25
CA ILE A 185 -26.37 -7.25 -3.44
C ILE A 185 -26.34 -8.32 -4.54
N HIS A 186 -25.15 -8.83 -4.85
CA HIS A 186 -24.90 -10.01 -5.66
C HIS A 186 -24.73 -11.20 -4.71
N ALA A 187 -25.74 -12.08 -4.66
CA ALA A 187 -25.77 -13.18 -3.70
C ALA A 187 -24.52 -14.07 -3.81
N LYS A 188 -24.01 -14.55 -2.67
CA LYS A 188 -22.85 -15.45 -2.61
C LYS A 188 -23.09 -16.76 -3.38
N ALA A 189 -24.31 -17.29 -3.31
CA ALA A 189 -24.74 -18.46 -4.10
C ALA A 189 -24.63 -18.25 -5.63
N ASN A 190 -24.64 -16.98 -6.09
CA ASN A 190 -24.51 -16.61 -7.50
C ASN A 190 -23.10 -16.05 -7.82
N GLY A 191 -22.10 -16.37 -6.99
CA GLY A 191 -20.71 -15.94 -7.20
C GLY A 191 -20.39 -14.51 -6.77
N GLY A 192 -21.18 -13.92 -5.88
CA GLY A 192 -20.87 -12.62 -5.27
C GLY A 192 -19.78 -12.69 -4.20
N TYR A 193 -18.94 -11.66 -4.14
CA TYR A 193 -17.85 -11.54 -3.16
C TYR A 193 -18.26 -10.78 -1.89
N ASP A 194 -17.50 -10.93 -0.80
CA ASP A 194 -17.76 -10.29 0.51
C ASP A 194 -17.26 -8.82 0.58
N TRP A 195 -17.26 -8.13 -0.57
CA TRP A 195 -16.78 -6.76 -0.75
C TRP A 195 -17.76 -5.74 -0.14
N LYS A 196 -17.26 -4.62 0.42
CA LYS A 196 -18.10 -3.53 0.97
C LYS A 196 -19.05 -2.95 -0.07
N SER A 197 -18.60 -2.85 -1.32
CA SER A 197 -19.43 -2.48 -2.47
C SER A 197 -20.59 -3.46 -2.73
N ASN A 198 -20.41 -4.74 -2.38
CA ASN A 198 -21.44 -5.77 -2.50
C ASN A 198 -22.32 -5.94 -1.26
N LEU A 199 -22.01 -5.30 -0.13
CA LEU A 199 -22.70 -5.51 1.14
C LEU A 199 -23.55 -4.30 1.52
N VAL A 200 -24.77 -4.54 2.02
CA VAL A 200 -25.66 -3.53 2.59
C VAL A 200 -26.19 -3.98 3.95
N SER A 201 -26.50 -3.01 4.82
CA SER A 201 -27.16 -3.29 6.10
C SER A 201 -28.63 -3.65 5.90
N SER A 202 -29.10 -4.63 6.67
CA SER A 202 -30.44 -5.18 6.54
C SER A 202 -31.00 -5.66 7.88
N CYS A 203 -32.32 -5.55 8.04
CA CYS A 203 -33.02 -6.21 9.13
C CYS A 203 -33.17 -7.71 8.85
N ARG A 204 -33.34 -8.52 9.90
CA ARG A 204 -33.50 -9.98 9.78
C ARG A 204 -34.58 -10.38 8.76
N THR A 205 -35.72 -9.71 8.79
CA THR A 205 -36.87 -10.00 7.92
C THR A 205 -36.51 -9.80 6.45
N CYS A 206 -35.96 -8.64 6.09
CA CYS A 206 -35.60 -8.37 4.70
C CYS A 206 -34.45 -9.25 4.22
N ASN A 207 -33.43 -9.48 5.06
CA ASN A 207 -32.31 -10.38 4.77
C ASN A 207 -32.82 -11.79 4.41
N THR A 208 -33.74 -12.32 5.22
CA THR A 208 -34.33 -13.65 5.04
C THR A 208 -35.20 -13.71 3.78
N VAL A 209 -36.05 -12.69 3.57
CA VAL A 209 -36.97 -12.64 2.42
C VAL A 209 -36.22 -12.51 1.09
N LYS A 210 -35.13 -11.73 1.05
CA LYS A 210 -34.34 -11.59 -0.17
C LYS A 210 -33.63 -12.89 -0.51
N ASN A 211 -32.99 -13.56 0.46
CA ASN A 211 -32.23 -14.78 0.19
C ASN A 211 -31.26 -14.58 -1.02
N ALA A 212 -31.42 -15.39 -2.07
CA ALA A 212 -30.66 -15.29 -3.32
C ALA A 212 -31.35 -14.44 -4.42
N ASP A 213 -32.54 -13.89 -4.17
CA ASP A 213 -33.27 -13.04 -5.12
C ASP A 213 -32.53 -11.72 -5.38
N ASN A 214 -32.91 -11.05 -6.46
CA ASN A 214 -32.37 -9.74 -6.83
C ASN A 214 -32.84 -8.64 -5.85
N VAL A 215 -31.92 -7.75 -5.48
CA VAL A 215 -32.20 -6.57 -4.65
C VAL A 215 -33.29 -5.67 -5.23
N ASP A 216 -33.36 -5.52 -6.55
CA ASP A 216 -34.41 -4.71 -7.20
C ASP A 216 -35.80 -5.26 -6.86
N THR A 217 -35.95 -6.58 -6.83
CA THR A 217 -37.23 -7.25 -6.55
C THR A 217 -37.72 -6.96 -5.14
N ILE A 218 -36.83 -7.01 -4.13
CA ILE A 218 -37.24 -6.72 -2.74
C ILE A 218 -37.53 -5.22 -2.53
N LEU A 219 -36.74 -4.32 -3.14
CA LEU A 219 -37.01 -2.87 -3.09
C LEU A 219 -38.36 -2.54 -3.73
N GLN A 220 -38.64 -3.09 -4.91
CA GLN A 220 -39.90 -2.90 -5.60
C GLN A 220 -41.08 -3.48 -4.80
N ARG A 221 -40.92 -4.67 -4.22
CA ARG A 221 -41.93 -5.30 -3.36
C ARG A 221 -42.22 -4.45 -2.12
N ASN A 222 -41.19 -3.92 -1.46
CA ASN A 222 -41.36 -3.09 -0.27
C ASN A 222 -42.02 -1.75 -0.61
N PHE A 223 -41.69 -1.15 -1.76
CA PHE A 223 -42.39 0.03 -2.28
C PHE A 223 -43.87 -0.27 -2.57
N GLN A 224 -44.17 -1.37 -3.25
CA GLN A 224 -45.55 -1.78 -3.54
C GLN A 224 -46.38 -2.07 -2.29
N LYS A 225 -45.74 -2.57 -1.23
CA LYS A 225 -46.35 -2.78 0.10
C LYS A 225 -46.50 -1.50 0.93
N GLY A 226 -46.03 -0.35 0.43
CA GLY A 226 -46.06 0.93 1.15
C GLY A 226 -45.09 0.99 2.34
N LEU A 227 -44.10 0.10 2.42
CA LEU A 227 -43.10 0.10 3.49
C LEU A 227 -42.07 1.24 3.33
N ILE A 228 -41.91 1.73 2.10
CA ILE A 228 -41.06 2.87 1.75
C ILE A 228 -41.79 3.77 0.77
N LEU A 229 -41.51 5.06 0.83
CA LEU A 229 -42.09 6.08 -0.05
C LEU A 229 -41.42 6.08 -1.42
N LYS A 230 -42.06 6.73 -2.41
CA LYS A 230 -41.49 6.84 -3.77
C LYS A 230 -40.11 7.51 -3.79
N ALA A 231 -39.93 8.58 -3.00
CA ALA A 231 -38.66 9.29 -2.90
C ALA A 231 -37.56 8.39 -2.30
N GLU A 232 -37.90 7.63 -1.27
CA GLU A 232 -37.02 6.67 -0.61
C GLU A 232 -36.62 5.52 -1.54
N TYR A 233 -37.58 4.95 -2.26
CA TYR A 233 -37.32 3.92 -3.28
C TYR A 233 -36.35 4.42 -4.35
N LEU A 234 -36.55 5.63 -4.88
CA LEU A 234 -35.66 6.22 -5.88
C LEU A 234 -34.25 6.47 -5.30
N ALA A 235 -34.16 6.97 -4.06
CA ALA A 235 -32.89 7.17 -3.38
C ALA A 235 -32.12 5.85 -3.20
N GLN A 236 -32.78 4.79 -2.75
CA GLN A 236 -32.15 3.48 -2.59
C GLN A 236 -31.78 2.83 -3.92
N LYS A 237 -32.57 3.02 -4.97
CA LYS A 237 -32.22 2.56 -6.32
C LYS A 237 -30.98 3.27 -6.87
N ASN A 238 -30.88 4.59 -6.66
CA ASN A 238 -29.70 5.36 -7.04
C ASN A 238 -28.46 4.90 -6.26
N LYS A 239 -28.61 4.64 -4.95
CA LYS A 239 -27.53 4.12 -4.12
C LYS A 239 -27.09 2.71 -4.55
N LEU A 240 -28.05 1.83 -4.86
CA LEU A 240 -27.79 0.49 -5.39
C LEU A 240 -26.98 0.54 -6.68
N ASN A 241 -27.34 1.43 -7.62
CA ASN A 241 -26.62 1.56 -8.88
C ASN A 241 -25.16 2.02 -8.68
N LYS A 242 -24.92 2.94 -7.74
CA LYS A 242 -23.55 3.36 -7.39
C LYS A 242 -22.72 2.20 -6.84
N LEU A 243 -23.27 1.46 -5.88
CA LEU A 243 -22.61 0.29 -5.29
C LEU A 243 -22.33 -0.80 -6.32
N ARG A 244 -23.26 -1.03 -7.26
CA ARG A 244 -23.04 -1.96 -8.38
C ARG A 244 -21.93 -1.49 -9.33
N ALA A 245 -21.88 -0.19 -9.64
CA ALA A 245 -20.83 0.35 -10.50
C ALA A 245 -19.46 0.19 -9.84
N GLU A 246 -19.33 0.53 -8.56
CA GLU A 246 -18.13 0.32 -7.74
C GLU A 246 -17.73 -1.17 -7.70
N TYR A 247 -18.69 -2.07 -7.49
CA TYR A 247 -18.46 -3.50 -7.52
C TYR A 247 -17.92 -4.01 -8.87
N GLN A 248 -18.47 -3.53 -10.00
CA GLN A 248 -17.98 -3.91 -11.33
C GLN A 248 -16.58 -3.36 -11.59
N GLU A 249 -16.32 -2.10 -11.23
CA GLU A 249 -15.00 -1.48 -11.37
C GLU A 249 -13.93 -2.28 -10.61
N ILE A 250 -14.21 -2.67 -9.36
CA ILE A 250 -13.33 -3.53 -8.56
C ILE A 250 -13.14 -4.89 -9.24
N LYS A 251 -14.23 -5.50 -9.72
CA LYS A 251 -14.18 -6.81 -10.38
C LYS A 251 -13.35 -6.80 -11.66
N GLU A 252 -13.46 -5.75 -12.47
CA GLU A 252 -12.69 -5.55 -13.71
C GLU A 252 -11.21 -5.30 -13.40
N ASN A 253 -10.90 -4.52 -12.36
CA ASN A 253 -9.54 -4.25 -11.93
C ASN A 253 -8.82 -5.51 -11.41
N ILE A 254 -9.54 -6.43 -10.76
CA ILE A 254 -9.00 -7.73 -10.31
C ILE A 254 -8.86 -8.71 -11.48
N GLY A 255 -9.77 -8.67 -12.46
CA GLY A 255 -9.71 -9.52 -13.67
C GLY A 255 -8.64 -9.12 -14.69
N ASN A 256 -8.09 -7.91 -14.59
CA ASN A 256 -7.06 -7.36 -15.47
C ASN A 256 -5.65 -7.36 -14.87
N ILE A 257 -5.40 -8.20 -13.85
CA ILE A 257 -4.05 -8.45 -13.34
C ILE A 257 -3.37 -9.44 -14.31
N PRO A 258 -2.27 -9.06 -15.01
CA PRO A 258 -1.51 -9.99 -15.85
C PRO A 258 -0.88 -11.13 -15.06
#